data_AF-A0A367YDI0-F1
#
_entry.id   AF-A0A367YDI0-F1
#
_cell.length_a   1.000
_cell.length_b   1.000
_cell.length_c   1.000
_cell.angle_alpha   90.00
_cell.angle_beta   90.00
_cell.angle_gamma   90.00
#
_symmetry.space_group_name_H-M   'P 1'
#
loop_
_entity.id
_entity.type
_entity.pdbx_description
1 polymer ?
#
loop_
_entity_poly.entity_id
_entity_poly.type
_entity_poly.pdbx_seq_one_letter_code
_entity_poly.pdbx_strand_id
1 'polypeptide(L)' 'MGAAYHILGRTVQPHQLALATLGTVVFFTLPKPWGPPKPTTPPINASSPEEEKFIKDFLAKHTESAEEHH' A
#
# COMPACT_ATOMS: atom_id res chain seq x y z
N MET A 1 13.27 -3.60 38.46
CA MET A 1 14.47 -3.47 37.61
C MET A 1 14.15 -4.08 36.25
N GLY A 2 14.02 -3.26 35.20
CA GLY A 2 13.65 -3.74 33.86
C GLY A 2 14.78 -4.54 33.20
N ALA A 3 14.42 -5.54 32.39
CA ALA A 3 15.39 -6.38 31.70
C ALA A 3 16.23 -5.55 30.72
N ALA A 4 17.54 -5.56 30.89
CA ALA A 4 18.48 -4.96 29.95
C ALA A 4 18.97 -6.08 29.00
N TYR A 5 18.74 -5.94 27.70
CA TYR A 5 19.11 -6.95 26.72
C TYR A 5 20.45 -6.61 26.09
N HIS A 6 21.41 -7.54 26.12
CA HIS A 6 22.67 -7.36 25.42
C HIS A 6 22.56 -7.91 24.00
N ILE A 7 22.55 -7.00 23.03
CA ILE A 7 22.40 -7.30 21.60
C ILE A 7 23.64 -6.75 20.90
N LEU A 8 24.40 -7.61 20.23
CA LEU A 8 25.64 -7.25 19.53
C LEU A 8 26.64 -6.46 20.40
N GLY A 9 26.79 -6.85 21.68
CA GLY A 9 27.68 -6.17 22.62
C GLY A 9 27.18 -4.81 23.14
N ARG A 10 25.98 -4.37 22.75
CA ARG A 10 25.32 -3.17 23.30
C ARG A 10 24.14 -3.53 24.19
N THR A 11 23.97 -2.77 25.25
CA THR A 11 22.80 -2.85 26.11
C THR A 11 21.64 -2.09 25.47
N VAL A 12 20.57 -2.80 25.11
CA VAL A 12 19.34 -2.27 24.53
C VAL A 12 18.23 -2.34 25.58
N GLN A 13 17.55 -1.21 25.78
CA GLN A 13 16.42 -1.12 26.69
C GLN A 13 15.19 -1.81 26.10
N PRO A 14 14.34 -2.45 26.94
CA PRO A 14 13.27 -3.33 26.48
C PRO A 14 12.22 -2.58 25.63
N HIS A 15 11.92 -1.33 25.99
CA HIS A 15 10.96 -0.51 25.25
C HIS A 15 11.49 -0.11 23.86
N GLN A 16 12.80 0.13 23.71
CA GLN A 16 13.40 0.44 22.42
C GLN A 16 13.34 -0.77 21.49
N LEU A 17 13.62 -1.95 22.03
CA LEU A 17 13.52 -3.22 21.28
C LEU A 17 12.07 -3.49 20.83
N ALA A 18 11.10 -3.27 21.73
CA ALA A 18 9.69 -3.43 21.41
C ALA A 18 9.24 -2.46 20.29
N LEU A 19 9.58 -1.17 20.41
CA LEU A 19 9.26 -0.17 19.38
C LEU A 19 9.94 -0.46 18.04
N ALA A 20 11.20 -0.90 18.05
CA ALA A 20 11.90 -1.29 16.83
C ALA A 20 11.21 -2.48 16.14
N THR A 21 10.77 -3.47 16.91
CA THR A 21 10.10 -4.66 16.37
C THR A 21 8.75 -4.29 15.77
N LEU A 22 7.93 -3.56 16.51
CA LEU A 22 6.62 -3.09 16.04
C LEU A 22 6.76 -2.17 14.82
N GLY A 23 7.70 -1.22 14.85
CA GLY A 23 7.99 -0.34 13.72
C GLY A 23 8.44 -1.10 12.47
N THR A 24 9.26 -2.15 12.63
CA THR A 24 9.68 -3.01 11.52
C THR A 24 8.48 -3.73 10.90
N VAL A 25 7.63 -4.35 11.70
CA VAL A 25 6.41 -5.02 11.20
C VAL A 25 5.51 -4.04 10.46
N VAL A 26 5.28 -2.85 11.01
CA VAL A 26 4.46 -1.81 10.39
C VAL A 26 5.07 -1.34 9.07
N PHE A 27 6.39 -1.11 9.02
CA PHE A 27 7.08 -0.69 7.81
C PHE A 27 6.97 -1.70 6.66
N PHE A 28 6.99 -3.00 6.96
CA PHE A 28 6.86 -4.04 5.94
C PHE A 28 5.41 -4.35 5.53
N THR A 29 4.44 -4.12 6.42
CA THR A 29 3.03 -4.43 6.18
C THR A 29 2.25 -3.28 5.58
N LEU A 30 2.63 -2.03 5.86
CA LEU A 30 1.93 -0.88 5.32
C LEU A 30 2.24 -0.68 3.82
N PRO A 31 1.22 -0.34 3.02
CA PRO A 31 1.45 0.05 1.63
C PRO A 31 2.35 1.30 1.61
N LYS A 32 3.32 1.31 0.69
CA LYS A 32 4.26 2.43 0.55
C LYS A 32 3.48 3.71 0.22
N PRO A 33 3.49 4.75 1.07
CA PRO A 33 2.73 5.97 0.83
C PRO A 33 3.36 6.86 -0.26
N TRP A 34 4.60 6.58 -0.67
CA TRP A 34 5.35 7.33 -1.69
C TRP A 34 5.34 6.69 -3.08
N GLY A 35 4.45 5.73 -3.33
CA GLY A 35 4.26 5.13 -4.66
C GLY A 35 3.32 5.96 -5.53
N PRO A 36 3.37 5.81 -6.88
CA PRO A 36 2.34 6.36 -7.75
C PRO A 36 0.97 5.83 -7.29
N PRO A 37 -0.09 6.67 -7.35
CA PRO A 37 -1.42 6.26 -6.92
C PRO A 37 -1.80 4.98 -7.65
N LYS A 38 -2.18 3.95 -6.87
CA LYS A 38 -2.64 2.70 -7.46
C LYS A 38 -3.85 3.04 -8.34
N PRO A 39 -3.90 2.59 -9.61
CA PRO A 39 -5.05 2.87 -10.46
C PRO A 39 -6.31 2.36 -9.75
N THR A 40 -7.28 3.25 -9.58
CA THR A 40 -8.56 2.93 -8.92
C THR A 40 -9.45 2.05 -9.79
N THR A 41 -9.04 1.80 -11.04
CA THR A 41 -9.75 0.98 -12.00
C THR A 41 -9.52 -0.51 -11.69
N PRO A 42 -10.60 -1.32 -11.61
CA PRO A 42 -10.47 -2.76 -11.49
C PRO A 42 -9.67 -3.35 -12.67
N PRO A 43 -8.91 -4.43 -12.47
CA PRO A 43 -8.18 -5.08 -13.56
C PRO A 43 -9.17 -5.50 -14.66
N ILE A 44 -8.99 -4.98 -15.88
CA ILE A 44 -9.79 -5.32 -17.06
C ILE A 44 -9.36 -6.71 -17.51
N ASN A 45 -10.03 -7.75 -17.01
CA ASN A 45 -9.89 -9.12 -17.50
C ASN A 45 -10.91 -9.35 -18.63
N ALA A 46 -10.61 -8.91 -19.85
CA ALA A 46 -11.46 -9.23 -21.01
C ALA A 46 -10.96 -10.50 -21.71
N SER A 47 -11.88 -11.29 -22.26
CA SER A 47 -11.51 -12.53 -22.98
C SER A 47 -11.15 -12.27 -24.45
N SER A 48 -11.46 -11.09 -24.97
CA SER A 48 -11.21 -10.68 -26.35
C SER A 48 -10.63 -9.26 -26.46
N PRO A 49 -9.80 -8.98 -27.50
CA PRO A 49 -9.23 -7.65 -27.72
C PRO A 49 -10.28 -6.56 -27.95
N GLU A 50 -11.43 -6.91 -28.53
CA GLU A 50 -12.52 -5.97 -28.80
C GLU A 50 -13.23 -5.53 -27.51
N GLU A 51 -13.46 -6.47 -26.58
CA GLU A 51 -14.06 -6.18 -25.28
C GLU A 51 -13.17 -5.27 -24.44
N GLU A 52 -11.84 -5.45 -24.45
CA GLU A 52 -10.94 -4.55 -23.75
C GLU A 52 -11.08 -3.10 -24.24
N LYS A 53 -11.22 -2.91 -25.55
CA LYS A 53 -11.34 -1.58 -26.15
C LYS A 53 -12.68 -0.94 -25.77
N PHE A 54 -13.76 -1.72 -25.81
CA PHE A 54 -15.08 -1.25 -25.36
C PHE A 54 -15.07 -0.85 -23.88
N ILE A 55 -14.47 -1.66 -23.01
CA ILE A 55 -14.41 -1.37 -21.57
C ILE A 55 -13.57 -0.11 -21.31
N LYS A 56 -12.45 0.08 -22.01
CA LYS A 56 -11.63 1.29 -21.91
C LYS A 56 -12.39 2.54 -22.37
N ASP A 57 -13.10 2.45 -23.49
CA ASP A 57 -13.89 3.57 -24.02
C ASP A 57 -15.11 3.89 -23.14
N PHE A 58 -15.74 2.87 -22.55
CA PHE A 58 -16.84 3.04 -21.59
C PHE A 58 -16.35 3.69 -20.30
N LEU A 59 -15.26 3.19 -19.72
CA LEU A 59 -14.69 3.75 -18.49
C LEU A 59 -14.26 5.21 -18.70
N ALA A 60 -13.56 5.52 -19.79
CA ALA A 60 -13.13 6.90 -20.08
C ALA A 60 -14.31 7.90 -20.08
N LYS A 61 -15.43 7.52 -20.72
CA LYS A 61 -16.64 8.37 -20.78
C LYS A 61 -17.34 8.54 -19.42
N HIS A 62 -17.28 7.53 -18.56
CA HIS A 62 -18.03 7.52 -17.30
C HIS A 62 -17.19 7.96 -16.08
N THR A 63 -15.86 7.99 -16.17
CA THR A 63 -15.00 8.57 -15.13
C THR A 63 -14.90 10.10 -15.26
N GLU A 64 -14.92 10.67 -16.47
CA GLU A 64 -14.94 12.14 -16.64
C GLU A 64 -16.24 12.77 -16.09
N SER A 65 -17.38 12.09 -16.20
CA SER A 65 -18.66 12.57 -15.64
C SER A 65 -18.82 12.39 -14.13
N ALA A 66 -17.88 11.70 -13.47
CA ALA A 66 -17.90 11.48 -12.02
C ALA A 66 -17.05 12.52 -11.24
N GLU A 67 -16.15 13.23 -11.92
CA GLU A 67 -15.34 14.31 -11.30
C GLU A 67 -16.08 15.66 -11.25
N GLU A 68 -17.19 15.86 -11.99
CA GLU A 68 -17.95 17.12 -11.98
C GLU A 68 -18.97 17.23 -10.81
N HIS A 69 -19.13 16.17 -10.00
CA HIS A 69 -20.11 16.10 -8.90
C HIS A 69 -19.51 15.71 -7.54
N HIS A 70 -18.26 16.08 -7.26
CA HIS A 70 -17.65 16.00 -5.93
C HIS A 70 -16.93 17.29 -5.53
#